data_AF-A0A368CIQ7-F1
#
_entry.id   AF-A0A368CIQ7-F1
#
_cell.length_a   1.000
_cell.length_b   1.000
_cell.length_c   1.000
_cell.angle_alpha   90.00
_cell.angle_beta   90.00
_cell.angle_gamma   90.00
#
_symmetry.space_group_name_H-M   'P 1'
#
loop_
_entity.id
_entity.type
_entity.pdbx_description
1 polymer ?
#
loop_
_entity_poly.entity_id
_entity_poly.type
_entity_poly.pdbx_seq_one_letter_code
_entity_poly.pdbx_strand_id
1 'polypeptide(L)'
;MLLGSALLGSGLVLGDLMHSALGSAGLLAAAAGGLWWLGGKRTTVSDRLPASPVELLEHCRALLQQFDALGLPLVGRSDALLRLEGLAERSDRHIVLAGSEADAQALELVKLHFRGSAPLQLHLARSLPLAPSQWHWPEELLQCDHLIYLLAGPPSAADLRWLEAAPDELPLLVLAPSSALDDDQSTAVVEQWRSQLGERFPISWRQLPLAVDSLPLSHQRLLTQR
;
A
#
# COMPACT_ATOMS: atom_id res chain seq x y z
N MET A 1 -7.81 7.99 -63.38
CA MET A 1 -6.62 8.73 -63.83
C MET A 1 -6.70 10.15 -63.32
N LEU A 2 -5.85 10.52 -62.36
CA LEU A 2 -5.05 11.75 -62.31
C LEU A 2 -4.25 11.78 -61.01
N LEU A 3 -2.99 12.20 -61.17
CA LEU A 3 -1.85 12.21 -60.27
C LEU A 3 -2.02 13.27 -59.17
N GLY A 4 -1.42 13.05 -57.99
CA GLY A 4 -1.41 14.06 -56.92
C GLY A 4 -0.49 13.73 -55.75
N SER A 5 0.81 13.70 -56.02
CA SER A 5 1.90 13.67 -55.04
C SER A 5 2.28 15.08 -54.57
N ALA A 6 2.38 15.32 -53.26
CA ALA A 6 3.13 16.43 -52.65
C ALA A 6 3.57 15.98 -51.24
N LEU A 7 4.80 15.49 -51.08
CA LEU A 7 6.05 16.20 -50.78
C LEU A 7 6.08 16.92 -49.41
N LEU A 8 6.90 16.31 -48.55
CA LEU A 8 7.38 16.74 -47.25
C LEU A 8 8.06 18.11 -47.33
N GLY A 9 7.60 19.05 -46.49
CA GLY A 9 8.30 20.30 -46.22
C GLY A 9 9.27 20.13 -45.03
N SER A 10 10.51 19.73 -45.31
CA SER A 10 11.64 19.83 -44.37
C SER A 10 12.27 21.22 -44.49
N GLY A 11 11.86 22.15 -43.63
CA GLY A 11 12.51 23.45 -43.48
C GLY A 11 13.69 23.36 -42.53
N LEU A 12 14.90 23.14 -43.06
CA LEU A 12 16.16 23.42 -42.39
C LEU A 12 17.04 24.18 -43.38
N VAL A 13 16.98 25.51 -43.33
CA VAL A 13 17.97 26.37 -43.99
C VAL A 13 18.98 26.78 -42.93
N LEU A 14 20.09 26.06 -42.97
CA LEU A 14 21.35 26.32 -42.31
C LEU A 14 21.96 27.57 -42.97
N GLY A 15 22.08 28.67 -42.23
CA GLY A 15 22.74 29.90 -42.66
C GLY A 15 23.91 30.22 -41.74
N ASP A 16 25.10 30.26 -42.33
CA ASP A 16 26.36 30.79 -41.79
C ASP A 16 27.01 30.07 -40.60
N LEU A 17 27.72 28.99 -40.92
CA LEU A 17 29.05 28.75 -40.33
C LEU A 17 30.07 28.58 -41.45
N MET A 18 30.98 29.55 -41.49
CA MET A 18 32.07 29.66 -42.44
C MET A 18 33.03 28.48 -42.41
N HIS A 19 33.42 28.03 -43.60
CA HIS A 19 34.81 27.76 -44.02
C HIS A 19 35.79 27.26 -42.93
N SER A 20 35.75 25.96 -42.65
CA SER A 20 36.98 25.24 -42.30
C SER A 20 36.96 23.86 -42.92
N ALA A 21 37.96 23.60 -43.76
CA ALA A 21 38.21 22.34 -44.41
C ALA A 21 38.29 21.19 -43.38
N LEU A 22 37.32 20.28 -43.41
CA LEU A 22 37.53 18.89 -43.00
C LEU A 22 36.51 18.01 -43.71
N GLY A 23 37.04 16.96 -44.35
CA GLY A 23 36.41 16.17 -45.39
C GLY A 23 35.08 15.48 -45.02
N SER A 24 34.52 14.86 -46.05
CA SER A 24 33.39 13.93 -46.13
C SER A 24 33.29 12.83 -45.05
N ALA A 25 34.18 12.78 -44.06
CA ALA A 25 34.07 11.94 -42.86
C ALA A 25 33.06 12.48 -41.82
N GLY A 26 32.78 13.79 -41.81
CA GLY A 26 31.85 14.40 -40.84
C GLY A 26 30.37 14.00 -41.03
N LEU A 27 29.94 13.74 -42.26
CA LEU A 27 28.56 13.35 -42.58
C LEU A 27 28.24 11.90 -42.19
N LEU A 28 29.23 11.02 -42.08
CA LEU A 28 29.04 9.65 -41.59
C LEU A 28 28.95 9.57 -40.06
N ALA A 29 29.61 10.49 -39.34
CA ALA A 29 29.54 10.53 -37.87
C ALA A 29 28.15 10.97 -37.36
N ALA A 30 27.51 11.93 -38.03
CA ALA A 30 26.16 12.36 -37.67
C ALA A 30 25.09 11.27 -37.94
N ALA A 31 25.26 10.47 -38.99
CA ALA A 31 24.39 9.33 -39.27
C ALA A 31 24.62 8.14 -38.32
N ALA A 32 25.87 7.91 -37.88
CA ALA A 32 26.20 6.84 -36.94
C ALA A 32 25.67 7.13 -35.51
N GLY A 33 25.63 8.40 -35.09
CA GLY A 33 25.06 8.80 -33.79
C GLY A 33 23.54 8.56 -33.69
N GLY A 34 22.81 8.77 -34.79
CA GLY A 34 21.35 8.56 -34.83
C GLY A 34 20.92 7.09 -34.73
N LEU A 35 21.73 6.16 -35.26
CA LEU A 35 21.44 4.72 -35.18
C LEU A 35 21.71 4.12 -33.80
N TRP A 36 22.63 4.69 -33.00
CA TRP A 36 22.93 4.16 -31.66
C TRP A 36 21.78 4.37 -30.68
N TRP A 37 21.02 5.47 -30.81
CA TRP A 37 19.85 5.72 -29.96
C TRP A 37 18.64 4.84 -30.29
N LEU A 38 18.53 4.38 -31.54
CA LEU A 38 17.47 3.45 -31.99
C LEU A 38 17.83 1.97 -31.80
N GLY A 39 19.11 1.66 -31.57
CA GLY A 39 19.63 0.29 -31.37
C GLY A 39 19.66 -0.17 -29.91
N GLY A 40 19.37 0.72 -28.95
CA GLY A 40 19.16 0.33 -27.57
C GLY A 40 18.01 -0.66 -27.51
N LYS A 41 18.31 -1.92 -27.13
CA LYS A 41 17.34 -3.02 -26.99
C LYS A 41 16.05 -2.44 -26.40
N ARG A 42 15.01 -2.33 -27.23
CA ARG A 42 13.66 -2.04 -26.74
C ARG A 42 13.29 -3.22 -25.87
N THR A 43 13.57 -3.10 -24.58
CA THR A 43 13.05 -4.00 -23.56
C THR A 43 11.55 -3.94 -23.76
N THR A 44 10.98 -5.01 -24.31
CA THR A 44 9.55 -5.16 -24.46
C THR A 44 8.97 -4.92 -23.08
N VAL A 45 8.24 -3.82 -22.91
CA VAL A 45 7.52 -3.51 -21.67
C VAL A 45 6.61 -4.70 -21.44
N SER A 46 7.01 -5.57 -20.53
CA SER A 46 6.28 -6.78 -20.22
C SER A 46 5.05 -6.35 -19.45
N ASP A 47 3.89 -6.41 -20.10
CA ASP A 47 2.57 -6.11 -19.52
C ASP A 47 2.11 -7.20 -18.52
N ARG A 48 3.03 -8.09 -18.11
CA ARG A 48 2.78 -9.04 -17.03
C ARG A 48 2.99 -8.32 -15.71
N LEU A 49 1.88 -8.10 -15.01
CA LEU A 49 1.88 -7.82 -13.58
C LEU A 49 2.67 -8.93 -12.86
N PRO A 50 3.53 -8.57 -11.88
CA PRO A 50 4.29 -9.54 -11.10
C PRO A 50 3.34 -10.52 -10.39
N ALA A 51 3.68 -11.81 -10.42
CA ALA A 51 2.82 -12.88 -9.91
C ALA A 51 3.04 -13.15 -8.41
N SER A 52 4.09 -12.58 -7.82
CA SER A 52 4.40 -12.69 -6.40
C SER A 52 4.89 -11.36 -5.80
N PRO A 53 4.78 -11.19 -4.47
CA PRO A 53 5.34 -10.03 -3.77
C PRO A 53 6.85 -9.85 -3.98
N VAL A 54 7.58 -10.97 -4.07
CA VAL A 54 9.03 -10.94 -4.33
C VAL A 54 9.31 -10.40 -5.74
N GLU A 55 8.58 -10.88 -6.74
CA GLU A 55 8.70 -10.35 -8.11
C GLU A 55 8.31 -8.88 -8.22
N LEU A 56 7.34 -8.42 -7.42
CA LEU A 56 6.94 -7.02 -7.36
C LEU A 56 8.07 -6.14 -6.80
N LEU A 57 8.74 -6.58 -5.72
CA LEU A 57 9.89 -5.86 -5.17
C LEU A 57 11.04 -5.76 -6.17
N GLU A 58 11.37 -6.86 -6.84
CA GLU A 58 12.39 -6.85 -7.90
C GLU A 58 12.01 -5.91 -9.05
N HIS A 59 10.73 -5.88 -9.43
CA HIS A 59 10.23 -4.96 -10.43
C HIS A 59 10.37 -3.50 -9.99
N CYS A 60 10.00 -3.18 -8.75
CA CYS A 60 10.17 -1.84 -8.19
C CYS A 60 11.66 -1.42 -8.17
N ARG A 61 12.56 -2.33 -7.77
CA ARG A 61 14.01 -2.08 -7.76
C ARG A 61 14.53 -1.76 -9.16
N ALA A 62 14.15 -2.56 -10.16
CA ALA A 62 14.52 -2.33 -11.55
C ALA A 62 13.98 -1.00 -12.10
N LEU A 63 12.76 -0.61 -11.72
CA LEU A 63 12.14 0.64 -12.13
C LEU A 63 12.86 1.87 -11.54
N LEU A 64 13.26 1.82 -10.27
CA LEU A 64 14.05 2.89 -9.66
C LEU A 64 15.42 3.05 -10.33
N GLN A 65 16.07 1.95 -10.74
CA GLN A 65 17.32 2.02 -11.52
C GLN A 65 17.13 2.69 -12.89
N GLN A 66 16.00 2.45 -13.56
CA GLN A 66 15.69 3.12 -14.82
C GLN A 66 15.44 4.62 -14.63
N PHE A 67 14.76 5.01 -13.56
CA PHE A 67 14.57 6.42 -13.22
C PHE A 67 15.89 7.12 -12.92
N ASP A 68 16.79 6.47 -12.19
CA ASP A 68 18.14 6.99 -11.94
C ASP A 68 18.92 7.19 -13.25
N ALA A 69 18.92 6.18 -14.14
CA ALA A 69 19.58 6.25 -15.44
C ALA A 69 19.01 7.34 -16.37
N LEU A 70 17.73 7.70 -16.20
CA LEU A 70 17.05 8.76 -16.93
C LEU A 70 17.18 10.14 -16.24
N GLY A 71 17.83 10.22 -15.08
CA GLY A 71 17.97 11.46 -14.31
C GLY A 71 16.63 11.98 -13.74
N LEU A 72 15.66 11.09 -13.52
CA LEU A 72 14.36 11.43 -12.96
C LEU A 72 14.40 11.55 -11.43
N PRO A 73 13.55 12.38 -10.82
CA PRO A 73 13.55 12.54 -9.36
C PRO A 73 13.11 11.24 -8.65
N LEU A 74 13.91 10.83 -7.67
CA LEU A 74 13.71 9.63 -6.84
C LEU A 74 13.29 9.94 -5.40
N VAL A 75 12.99 11.20 -5.07
CA VAL A 75 12.72 11.66 -3.70
C VAL A 75 11.66 10.79 -3.02
N GLY A 76 12.03 10.18 -1.89
CA GLY A 76 11.18 9.30 -1.07
C GLY A 76 10.88 7.91 -1.65
N ARG A 77 11.22 7.65 -2.92
CA ARG A 77 10.92 6.36 -3.58
C ARG A 77 11.89 5.26 -3.16
N SER A 78 13.17 5.60 -2.97
CA SER A 78 14.17 4.67 -2.45
C SER A 78 13.88 4.27 -1.01
N ASP A 79 13.46 5.24 -0.17
CA ASP A 79 13.09 4.97 1.22
C ASP A 79 11.82 4.11 1.31
N ALA A 80 10.84 4.36 0.43
CA ALA A 80 9.65 3.52 0.32
C ALA A 80 9.99 2.08 -0.08
N LEU A 81 10.92 1.87 -1.04
CA LEU A 81 11.36 0.53 -1.42
C LEU A 81 12.05 -0.18 -0.25
N LEU A 82 12.98 0.50 0.44
CA LEU A 82 13.66 -0.06 1.61
C LEU A 82 12.68 -0.49 2.71
N ARG A 83 11.61 0.30 2.94
CA ARG A 83 10.54 -0.06 3.88
C ARG A 83 9.79 -1.32 3.43
N LEU A 84 9.45 -1.43 2.16
CA LEU A 84 8.76 -2.61 1.62
C LEU A 84 9.65 -3.87 1.67
N GLU A 85 10.94 -3.74 1.38
CA GLU A 85 11.93 -4.81 1.53
C GLU A 85 12.00 -5.27 2.99
N GLY A 86 12.09 -4.33 3.93
CA GLY A 86 12.08 -4.64 5.37
C GLY A 86 10.80 -5.33 5.85
N LEU A 87 9.64 -5.02 5.25
CA LEU A 87 8.39 -5.73 5.54
C LEU A 87 8.38 -7.15 4.97
N ALA A 88 8.96 -7.37 3.79
CA ALA A 88 9.00 -8.68 3.14
C ALA A 88 9.94 -9.68 3.81
N GLU A 89 10.98 -9.20 4.51
CA GLU A 89 11.93 -10.05 5.24
C GLU A 89 11.39 -10.58 6.58
N ARG A 90 10.27 -10.03 7.08
CA ARG A 90 9.71 -10.41 8.37
C ARG A 90 9.09 -11.81 8.32
N SER A 91 9.61 -12.73 9.15
CA SER A 91 9.00 -14.04 9.41
C SER A 91 7.79 -13.98 10.33
N ASP A 92 7.69 -12.89 11.10
CA ASP A 92 6.74 -12.73 12.18
C ASP A 92 5.62 -11.77 11.80
N ARG A 93 4.40 -12.09 12.20
CA ARG A 93 3.22 -11.22 12.00
C ARG A 93 3.09 -10.25 13.14
N HIS A 94 2.92 -8.97 12.82
CA HIS A 94 2.76 -7.89 13.79
C HIS A 94 1.30 -7.48 13.84
N ILE A 95 0.68 -7.67 15.01
CA ILE A 95 -0.69 -7.23 15.27
C ILE A 95 -0.63 -6.11 16.28
N VAL A 96 -1.32 -5.01 16.00
CA VAL A 96 -1.38 -3.88 16.91
C VAL A 96 -2.77 -3.76 17.51
N LEU A 97 -2.84 -3.60 18.83
CA LEU A 97 -4.06 -3.29 19.55
C LEU A 97 -4.12 -1.77 19.75
N ALA A 98 -5.17 -1.13 19.24
CA ALA A 98 -5.42 0.30 19.40
C ALA A 98 -6.84 0.55 19.91
N GLY A 99 -7.11 1.77 20.36
CA GLY A 99 -8.41 2.17 20.93
C GLY A 99 -8.32 2.57 22.40
N SER A 100 -9.46 2.97 22.95
CA SER A 100 -9.56 3.47 24.33
C SER A 100 -9.28 2.39 25.38
N GLU A 101 -9.62 1.13 25.07
CA GLU A 101 -9.42 -0.05 25.92
C GLU A 101 -8.18 -0.86 25.54
N ALA A 102 -7.25 -0.29 24.78
CA ALA A 102 -5.99 -0.95 24.47
C ALA A 102 -5.08 -0.92 25.70
N ASP A 103 -5.20 -1.93 26.56
CA ASP A 103 -4.38 -2.12 27.74
C ASP A 103 -3.64 -3.47 27.78
N ALA A 104 -2.85 -3.67 28.83
CA ALA A 104 -2.09 -4.91 29.02
C ALA A 104 -3.01 -6.14 29.20
N GLN A 105 -4.20 -5.97 29.76
CA GLN A 105 -5.14 -7.07 29.95
C GLN A 105 -5.73 -7.52 28.61
N ALA A 106 -6.13 -6.59 27.75
CA ALA A 106 -6.57 -6.85 26.39
C ALA A 106 -5.46 -7.54 25.59
N LEU A 107 -4.20 -7.13 25.76
CA LEU A 107 -3.05 -7.78 25.14
C LEU A 107 -2.93 -9.25 25.56
N GLU A 108 -3.00 -9.55 26.86
CA GLU A 108 -2.95 -10.94 27.37
C GLU A 108 -4.16 -11.76 26.90
N LEU A 109 -5.35 -11.17 26.84
CA LEU A 109 -6.53 -11.82 26.28
C LEU A 109 -6.32 -12.17 24.81
N VAL A 110 -5.75 -11.26 24.00
CA VAL A 110 -5.44 -11.57 22.60
C VAL A 110 -4.37 -12.67 22.52
N LYS A 111 -3.33 -12.66 23.37
CA LYS A 111 -2.31 -13.74 23.40
C LYS A 111 -2.90 -15.12 23.65
N LEU A 112 -3.90 -15.22 24.54
CA LEU A 112 -4.51 -16.50 24.89
C LEU A 112 -5.32 -17.10 23.73
N HIS A 113 -5.97 -16.24 22.94
CA HIS A 113 -6.91 -16.66 21.90
C HIS A 113 -6.33 -16.66 20.50
N PHE A 114 -5.35 -15.80 20.22
CA PHE A 114 -4.76 -15.68 18.90
C PHE A 114 -3.70 -16.78 18.73
N ARG A 115 -4.05 -17.81 17.96
CA ARG A 115 -3.14 -18.88 17.56
C ARG A 115 -2.92 -18.79 16.05
N GLY A 116 -1.66 -18.63 15.65
CA GLY A 116 -1.25 -18.58 14.25
C GLY A 116 -0.31 -19.74 13.91
N SER A 117 -0.22 -20.06 12.63
CA SER A 117 0.79 -21.00 12.08
C SER A 117 2.19 -20.39 12.03
N ALA A 118 2.30 -19.07 12.22
CA ALA A 118 3.54 -18.31 12.27
C ALA A 118 3.69 -17.60 13.63
N PRO A 119 4.93 -17.31 14.07
CA PRO A 119 5.17 -16.46 15.23
C PRO A 119 4.47 -15.11 15.10
N LEU A 120 3.90 -14.65 16.21
CA LEU A 120 3.09 -13.44 16.31
C LEU A 120 3.71 -12.49 17.31
N GLN A 121 3.92 -11.25 16.88
CA GLN A 121 4.28 -10.14 17.74
C GLN A 121 3.04 -9.28 17.96
N LEU A 122 2.64 -9.15 19.22
CA LEU A 122 1.53 -8.29 19.60
C LEU A 122 2.08 -7.01 20.19
N HIS A 123 1.56 -5.89 19.71
CA HIS A 123 1.98 -4.55 20.11
C HIS A 123 0.78 -3.80 20.68
N LEU A 124 1.04 -3.01 21.71
CA LEU A 124 0.05 -2.09 22.25
C LEU A 124 0.31 -0.71 21.66
N ALA A 125 -0.65 -0.17 20.93
CA ALA A 125 -0.58 1.21 20.47
C ALA A 125 -0.66 2.16 21.67
N ARG A 126 -0.04 3.33 21.54
CA ARG A 126 -0.38 4.45 22.42
C ARG A 126 -1.82 4.85 22.13
N SER A 127 -2.55 5.28 23.17
CA SER A 127 -3.92 5.75 23.02
C SER A 127 -4.00 6.84 21.95
N LEU A 128 -4.91 6.66 21.00
CA LEU A 128 -5.15 7.64 19.96
C LEU A 128 -5.77 8.90 20.58
N PRO A 129 -5.34 10.11 20.18
CA PRO A 129 -5.87 11.34 20.75
C PRO A 129 -7.34 11.52 20.40
N LEU A 130 -8.12 12.07 21.35
CA LEU A 130 -9.56 12.30 21.19
C LEU A 130 -9.89 13.42 20.18
N ALA A 131 -8.99 14.39 20.04
CA ALA A 131 -9.16 15.54 19.16
C ALA A 131 -7.79 15.96 18.58
N PRO A 132 -7.22 15.19 17.65
CA PRO A 132 -6.00 15.61 16.97
C PRO A 132 -6.26 16.82 16.06
N SER A 133 -5.19 17.56 15.72
CA SER A 133 -5.27 18.61 14.70
C SER A 133 -5.59 18.06 13.32
N GLN A 134 -5.22 16.80 13.05
CA GLN A 134 -5.50 16.09 11.81
C GLN A 134 -5.82 14.62 12.10
N TRP A 135 -6.82 14.07 11.41
CA TRP A 135 -7.20 12.66 11.50
C TRP A 135 -6.33 11.83 10.55
N HIS A 136 -5.06 11.65 10.91
CA HIS A 136 -4.13 10.80 10.18
C HIS A 136 -3.61 9.70 11.11
N TRP A 137 -3.65 8.46 10.63
CA TRP A 137 -3.10 7.33 11.36
C TRP A 137 -1.58 7.49 11.52
N PRO A 138 -1.05 7.27 12.74
CA PRO A 138 0.40 7.25 12.96
C PRO A 138 1.08 6.22 12.06
N GLU A 139 2.20 6.61 11.45
CA GLU A 139 2.92 5.78 10.47
C GLU A 139 3.38 4.44 11.06
N GLU A 140 3.67 4.41 12.36
CA GLU A 140 4.06 3.20 13.09
C GLU A 140 2.93 2.17 13.14
N LEU A 141 1.67 2.61 13.19
CA LEU A 141 0.50 1.72 13.18
C LEU A 141 0.21 1.18 11.79
N LEU A 142 0.62 1.90 10.73
CA LEU A 142 0.42 1.48 9.35
C LEU A 142 1.41 0.38 8.91
N GLN A 143 2.46 0.13 9.67
CA GLN A 143 3.45 -0.94 9.41
C GLN A 143 3.02 -2.31 9.96
N CYS A 144 1.86 -2.40 10.63
CA CYS A 144 1.34 -3.65 11.15
C CYS A 144 0.66 -4.48 10.06
N ASP A 145 0.66 -5.80 10.23
CA ASP A 145 -0.05 -6.71 9.32
C ASP A 145 -1.55 -6.71 9.60
N HIS A 146 -1.93 -6.40 10.85
CA HIS A 146 -3.32 -6.31 11.26
C HIS A 146 -3.51 -5.37 12.46
N LEU A 147 -4.58 -4.59 12.42
CA LEU A 147 -4.95 -3.72 13.53
C LEU A 147 -6.25 -4.20 14.18
N ILE A 148 -6.24 -4.28 15.50
CA ILE A 148 -7.42 -4.59 16.32
C ILE A 148 -7.81 -3.32 17.06
N TYR A 149 -8.96 -2.75 16.72
CA TYR A 149 -9.53 -1.57 17.35
C TYR A 149 -10.48 -1.97 18.48
N LEU A 150 -10.13 -1.65 19.72
CA LEU A 150 -10.86 -2.01 20.92
C LEU A 150 -11.80 -0.87 21.33
N LEU A 151 -13.10 -1.14 21.28
CA LEU A 151 -14.13 -0.23 21.78
C LEU A 151 -14.36 -0.44 23.28
N ALA A 152 -14.56 0.65 24.00
CA ALA A 152 -15.02 0.65 25.40
C ALA A 152 -16.53 0.45 25.54
N GLY A 153 -17.28 0.71 24.48
CA GLY A 153 -18.74 0.83 24.49
C GLY A 153 -19.25 1.13 23.09
N PRO A 154 -20.43 1.76 22.98
CA PRO A 154 -20.88 2.34 21.72
C PRO A 154 -19.79 3.24 21.12
N PRO A 155 -19.55 3.17 19.80
CA PRO A 155 -18.47 3.93 19.17
C PRO A 155 -18.66 5.42 19.43
N SER A 156 -17.65 6.06 20.01
CA SER A 156 -17.65 7.50 20.24
C SER A 156 -17.40 8.25 18.93
N ALA A 157 -17.66 9.55 18.92
CA ALA A 157 -17.34 10.39 17.75
C ALA A 157 -15.85 10.32 17.39
N ALA A 158 -14.95 10.22 18.38
CA ALA A 158 -13.53 10.06 18.11
C ALA A 158 -13.22 8.70 17.48
N ASP A 159 -13.86 7.62 17.95
CA ASP A 159 -13.68 6.27 17.37
C ASP A 159 -14.14 6.24 15.91
N LEU A 160 -15.32 6.80 15.63
CA LEU A 160 -15.85 6.90 14.27
C LEU A 160 -14.89 7.67 13.35
N ARG A 161 -14.38 8.82 13.81
CA ARG A 161 -13.44 9.63 13.03
C ARG A 161 -12.10 8.94 12.78
N TRP A 162 -11.60 8.16 13.74
CA TRP A 162 -10.40 7.35 13.55
C TRP A 162 -10.63 6.22 12.55
N LEU A 163 -11.76 5.52 12.65
CA LEU A 163 -12.11 4.43 11.74
C LEU A 163 -12.36 4.94 10.32
N GLU A 164 -13.08 6.06 10.15
CA GLU A 164 -13.25 6.75 8.86
C GLU A 164 -11.90 7.13 8.22
N ALA A 165 -10.94 7.56 9.03
CA ALA A 165 -9.62 7.98 8.56
C ALA A 165 -8.67 6.80 8.27
N ALA A 166 -9.06 5.55 8.57
CA ALA A 166 -8.21 4.39 8.33
C ALA A 166 -7.99 4.19 6.82
N PRO A 167 -6.75 3.94 6.36
CA PRO A 167 -6.47 3.58 4.97
C PRO A 167 -7.21 2.30 4.57
N ASP A 168 -7.73 2.22 3.35
CA ASP A 168 -8.54 1.08 2.89
C ASP A 168 -7.74 -0.23 2.87
N GLU A 169 -6.43 -0.13 2.67
CA GLU A 169 -5.51 -1.26 2.64
C GLU A 169 -5.16 -1.78 4.04
N LEU A 170 -5.43 -1.02 5.11
CA LEU A 170 -5.12 -1.41 6.48
C LEU A 170 -6.13 -2.48 6.95
N PRO A 171 -5.70 -3.73 7.19
CA PRO A 171 -6.62 -4.76 7.65
C PRO A 171 -6.99 -4.47 9.11
N LEU A 172 -8.23 -4.05 9.34
CA LEU A 172 -8.71 -3.60 10.65
C LEU A 172 -9.90 -4.44 11.12
N LEU A 173 -9.84 -4.92 12.37
CA LEU A 173 -10.94 -5.56 13.08
C LEU A 173 -11.41 -4.68 14.23
N VAL A 174 -12.71 -4.49 14.39
CA VAL A 174 -13.29 -3.79 15.53
C VAL A 174 -13.78 -4.80 16.56
N LEU A 175 -13.35 -4.64 17.81
CA LEU A 175 -13.78 -5.47 18.94
C LEU A 175 -14.64 -4.67 19.91
N ALA A 176 -15.90 -5.08 20.01
CA ALA A 176 -16.86 -4.59 20.99
C ALA A 176 -16.54 -5.11 22.40
N PRO A 177 -16.82 -4.36 23.48
CA PRO A 177 -16.61 -4.80 24.85
C PRO A 177 -17.46 -6.04 25.15
N SER A 178 -17.09 -6.86 26.13
CA SER A 178 -17.85 -8.09 26.43
C SER A 178 -19.32 -7.77 26.72
N SER A 179 -20.24 -8.43 26.00
CA SER A 179 -21.68 -8.26 26.22
C SER A 179 -22.13 -9.13 27.39
N ALA A 180 -22.77 -8.51 28.38
CA ALA A 180 -23.52 -9.22 29.42
C ALA A 180 -25.00 -9.47 29.02
N LEU A 181 -25.36 -9.10 27.79
CA LEU A 181 -26.72 -9.22 27.26
C LEU A 181 -26.95 -10.59 26.63
N ASP A 182 -28.21 -11.00 26.55
CA ASP A 182 -28.62 -12.18 25.79
C ASP A 182 -28.18 -12.08 24.31
N ASP A 183 -28.03 -13.23 23.64
CA ASP A 183 -27.51 -13.31 22.26
C ASP A 183 -28.31 -12.45 21.26
N ASP A 184 -29.65 -12.41 21.39
CA ASP A 184 -30.53 -11.63 20.52
C ASP A 184 -30.31 -10.11 20.67
N GLN A 185 -30.14 -9.65 21.91
CA GLN A 185 -29.88 -8.24 22.22
C GLN A 185 -28.48 -7.83 21.79
N SER A 186 -27.50 -8.71 21.99
CA SER A 186 -26.13 -8.53 21.53
C SER A 186 -26.07 -8.41 20.00
N THR A 187 -26.83 -9.22 19.28
CA THR A 187 -26.89 -9.15 17.81
C THR A 187 -27.47 -7.82 17.33
N ALA A 188 -28.54 -7.34 17.95
CA ALA A 188 -29.15 -6.05 17.60
C ALA A 188 -28.20 -4.86 17.83
N VAL A 189 -27.42 -4.88 18.91
CA VAL A 189 -26.43 -3.83 19.21
C VAL A 189 -25.30 -3.80 18.17
N VAL A 190 -24.77 -4.97 17.78
CA VAL A 190 -23.74 -5.04 16.74
C VAL A 190 -24.27 -4.53 15.41
N GLU A 191 -25.49 -4.87 15.04
CA GLU A 191 -26.09 -4.42 13.80
C GLU A 191 -26.29 -2.89 13.79
N GLN A 192 -26.69 -2.32 14.93
CA GLN A 192 -26.73 -0.87 15.10
C GLN A 192 -25.34 -0.25 14.90
N TRP A 193 -24.28 -0.82 15.47
CA TRP A 193 -22.93 -0.27 15.31
C TRP A 193 -22.41 -0.45 13.88
N ARG A 194 -22.73 -1.57 13.23
CA ARG A 194 -22.42 -1.83 11.82
C ARG A 194 -23.07 -0.78 10.92
N SER A 195 -24.31 -0.36 11.21
CA SER A 195 -24.95 0.73 10.47
C SER A 195 -24.23 2.08 10.60
N GLN A 196 -23.51 2.33 11.69
CA GLN A 196 -22.74 3.56 11.92
C GLN A 196 -21.34 3.49 11.32
N LEU A 197 -20.69 2.34 11.44
CA LEU A 197 -19.32 2.08 10.96
C LEU A 197 -19.27 1.74 9.47
N GLY A 198 -20.40 1.34 8.90
CA GLY A 198 -20.50 0.77 7.56
C GLY A 198 -20.02 -0.69 7.50
N GLU A 199 -20.17 -1.28 6.33
CA GLU A 199 -19.81 -2.68 6.05
C GLU A 199 -18.29 -2.91 5.90
N ARG A 200 -17.49 -1.85 5.93
CA ARG A 200 -16.05 -1.92 5.72
C ARG A 200 -15.34 -2.69 6.84
N PHE A 201 -15.77 -2.50 8.08
CA PHE A 201 -15.08 -3.04 9.24
C PHE A 201 -15.80 -4.27 9.79
N PRO A 202 -15.15 -5.45 9.83
CA PRO A 202 -15.69 -6.56 10.61
C PRO A 202 -15.77 -6.15 12.08
N ILE A 203 -16.90 -6.43 12.72
CA ILE A 203 -17.15 -6.17 14.14
C ILE A 203 -17.39 -7.51 14.83
N SER A 204 -16.70 -7.74 15.94
CA SER A 204 -16.87 -8.94 16.78
C SER A 204 -16.87 -8.57 18.26
N TRP A 205 -17.44 -9.44 19.10
CA TRP A 205 -17.44 -9.27 20.55
C TRP A 205 -16.12 -9.74 21.15
N ARG A 206 -15.67 -9.05 22.20
CA ARG A 206 -14.58 -9.51 23.08
C ARG A 206 -15.09 -10.66 23.98
N GLN A 207 -15.40 -11.81 23.39
CA GLN A 207 -15.76 -13.04 24.11
C GLN A 207 -14.58 -14.02 24.15
N LEU A 208 -14.56 -14.84 25.21
CA LEU A 208 -13.63 -15.95 25.38
C LEU A 208 -14.26 -17.22 24.74
N PRO A 209 -13.63 -17.93 23.80
CA PRO A 209 -12.45 -17.57 23.00
C PRO A 209 -12.84 -16.80 21.73
N LEU A 210 -12.05 -15.80 21.33
CA LEU A 210 -12.13 -15.20 20.00
C LEU A 210 -11.92 -16.34 18.99
N ALA A 211 -13.00 -16.85 18.39
CA ALA A 211 -12.91 -17.85 17.35
C ALA A 211 -12.13 -17.24 16.19
N VAL A 212 -10.87 -17.67 16.06
CA VAL A 212 -9.90 -17.19 15.06
C VAL A 212 -10.39 -17.43 13.63
N ASP A 213 -11.44 -18.24 13.46
CA ASP A 213 -12.19 -18.39 12.21
C ASP A 213 -12.81 -17.08 11.70
N SER A 214 -12.90 -16.03 12.54
CA SER A 214 -13.35 -14.68 12.17
C SER A 214 -12.24 -13.78 11.60
N LEU A 215 -10.98 -14.19 11.72
CA LEU A 215 -9.83 -13.52 11.12
C LEU A 215 -9.11 -14.38 10.07
N PRO A 216 -9.81 -15.08 9.16
CA PRO A 216 -9.11 -15.85 8.16
C PRO A 216 -8.59 -14.86 7.12
N LEU A 217 -7.28 -14.90 6.90
CA LEU A 217 -6.59 -14.14 5.84
C LEU A 217 -7.23 -14.30 4.46
N SER A 218 -7.99 -15.39 4.26
CA SER A 218 -8.81 -15.60 3.07
C SER A 218 -9.91 -14.54 2.91
N HIS A 219 -10.52 -14.06 3.99
CA HIS A 219 -11.52 -12.98 3.95
C HIS A 219 -10.87 -11.62 3.66
N GLN A 220 -9.66 -11.37 4.18
CA GLN A 220 -8.86 -10.17 3.86
C GLN A 220 -8.41 -10.14 2.39
N ARG A 221 -8.03 -11.29 1.82
CA ARG A 221 -7.70 -11.41 0.38
C ARG A 221 -8.90 -11.17 -0.52
N LEU A 222 -10.11 -11.51 -0.09
CA LEU A 222 -11.33 -11.28 -0.87
C LEU A 222 -11.75 -9.80 -0.91
N LEU A 223 -11.43 -9.03 0.15
CA LEU A 223 -11.75 -7.60 0.22
C LEU A 223 -10.75 -6.73 -0.55
N THR A 224 -9.49 -7.13 -0.63
CA THR A 224 -8.42 -6.41 -1.36
C THR A 224 -8.36 -6.73 -2.86
N GLN A 225 -9.20 -7.66 -3.34
CA GLN A 225 -9.29 -8.05 -4.75
C GLN A 225 -10.51 -7.45 -5.49
N ARG A 226 -11.18 -6.44 -4.93
CA ARG A 226 -12.29 -5.74 -5.59
C ARG A 226 -11.88 -4.40 -6.17
#